data_AF-A0A957MET9-F1
#
_entry.id   AF-A0A957MET9-F1
#
_cell.length_a   1.000
_cell.length_b   1.000
_cell.length_c   1.000
_cell.angle_alpha   90.00
_cell.angle_beta   90.00
_cell.angle_gamma   90.00
#
_symmetry.space_group_name_H-M   'P 1'
#
loop_
_entity.id
_entity.type
_entity.pdbx_description
1 polymer ?
#
loop_
_entity_poly.entity_id
_entity_poly.type
_entity_poly.pdbx_seq_one_letter_code
_entity_poly.pdbx_strand_id
1 'polypeptide(L)'
;MSRKALILVSLLAALALFAACTVTPAGAPAAAPEAAAPANEKLVVFGAYATAIEEPWDGVIHAALHKAMEAAALDYTYTDDIGYAGDMERVLQEVAEK
;
A
#
# COMPACT_ATOMS: atom_id res chain seq x y z
N MET A 1 53.06 -10.41 10.66
CA MET A 1 52.26 -10.70 9.45
C MET A 1 52.25 -9.45 8.58
N SER A 2 52.50 -9.57 7.26
CA SER A 2 52.52 -8.41 6.35
C SER A 2 51.14 -7.77 6.27
N ARG A 3 51.05 -6.43 6.22
CA ARG A 3 49.77 -5.69 6.11
C ARG A 3 48.88 -6.21 4.98
N LYS A 4 49.50 -6.70 3.89
CA LYS A 4 48.81 -7.32 2.75
C LYS A 4 48.16 -8.67 3.12
N ALA A 5 48.80 -9.47 3.97
CA ALA A 5 48.25 -10.73 4.46
C ALA A 5 47.10 -10.51 5.46
N LEU A 6 47.16 -9.43 6.25
CA LEU A 6 46.08 -9.06 7.17
C LEU A 6 44.83 -8.59 6.40
N ILE A 7 45.00 -7.77 5.36
CA ILE A 7 43.90 -7.31 4.50
C ILE A 7 43.26 -8.47 3.73
N LEU A 8 44.06 -9.41 3.22
CA LEU A 8 43.54 -10.56 2.48
C LEU A 8 42.72 -11.51 3.40
N VAL A 9 43.17 -11.71 4.65
CA VAL A 9 42.44 -12.51 5.64
C VAL A 9 41.14 -11.84 6.07
N SER A 10 41.13 -10.51 6.24
CA SER A 10 39.93 -9.75 6.55
C SER A 10 38.92 -9.75 5.40
N LEU A 11 39.37 -9.71 4.14
CA LEU A 11 38.50 -9.77 2.97
C LEU A 11 37.88 -11.17 2.79
N LEU A 12 38.65 -12.23 3.07
CA LEU A 12 38.17 -13.61 3.00
C LEU A 12 37.16 -13.93 4.10
N ALA A 13 37.36 -13.37 5.31
CA ALA A 13 36.42 -13.51 6.42
C ALA A 13 35.08 -12.77 6.17
N ALA A 14 35.12 -11.60 5.53
CA ALA A 14 33.91 -10.85 5.17
C ALA A 14 33.08 -11.55 4.09
N LEU A 15 33.72 -12.23 3.13
CA LEU A 15 33.04 -12.99 2.08
C LEU A 15 32.38 -14.28 2.62
N ALA A 16 32.98 -14.90 3.65
CA ALA A 16 32.42 -16.07 4.32
C ALA A 16 31.17 -15.74 5.17
N LEU A 17 31.06 -14.51 5.71
CA LEU A 17 29.88 -14.09 6.49
C LEU A 17 28.63 -13.83 5.62
N PHE A 18 28.78 -13.45 4.35
CA PHE A 18 27.63 -13.21 3.46
C PHE A 18 26.98 -14.49 2.91
N ALA A 19 27.68 -15.64 2.94
CA ALA A 19 27.18 -16.92 2.45
C ALA A 19 26.36 -17.70 3.49
N ALA A 20 26.24 -17.22 4.74
CA ALA A 20 25.60 -17.95 5.84
C ALA A 20 24.13 -17.55 6.10
N CYS A 21 23.55 -16.61 5.34
CA CYS A 21 22.18 -16.13 5.55
C CYS A 21 21.13 -16.76 4.62
N THR A 22 21.40 -17.89 3.96
CA THR A 22 20.32 -18.69 3.37
C THR A 22 19.78 -19.67 4.40
N VAL A 23 18.88 -19.18 5.25
CA VAL A 23 17.96 -20.03 6.00
C VAL A 23 17.12 -20.76 4.95
N THR A 24 17.43 -22.02 4.68
CA THR A 24 16.51 -22.94 4.02
C THR A 24 15.55 -23.47 5.07
N PRO A 25 14.27 -23.05 5.11
CA PRO A 25 13.28 -23.75 5.92
C PRO A 25 13.09 -25.13 5.28
N ALA A 26 13.59 -26.16 5.96
CA ALA A 26 13.27 -27.54 5.64
C ALA A 26 11.79 -27.77 5.97
N GLY A 27 10.91 -27.61 4.96
CA GLY A 27 9.48 -27.90 5.09
C GLY A 27 8.52 -27.02 4.27
N ALA A 28 8.89 -26.56 3.07
CA ALA A 28 7.94 -25.87 2.19
C ALA A 28 7.14 -26.88 1.35
N PRO A 29 5.78 -26.86 1.37
CA PRO A 29 4.98 -27.64 0.44
C PRO A 29 5.24 -27.17 -1.00
N ALA A 30 5.12 -28.10 -1.95
CA ALA A 30 5.32 -27.82 -3.38
C ALA A 30 4.47 -26.62 -3.82
N ALA A 31 5.12 -25.63 -4.44
CA ALA A 31 4.47 -24.43 -4.94
C ALA A 31 3.35 -24.82 -5.91
N ALA A 32 2.12 -24.47 -5.54
CA ALA A 32 0.99 -24.46 -6.46
C ALA A 32 1.29 -23.47 -7.60
N PRO A 33 0.70 -23.64 -8.80
CA PRO A 33 0.89 -22.70 -9.89
C PRO A 33 0.57 -21.30 -9.39
N GLU A 34 1.56 -20.41 -9.48
CA GLU A 34 1.44 -19.02 -9.10
C GLU A 34 0.37 -18.40 -10.00
N ALA A 35 -0.81 -18.15 -9.41
CA ALA A 35 -1.86 -17.40 -10.08
C ALA A 35 -1.26 -16.06 -10.51
N ALA A 36 -1.37 -15.75 -11.81
CA ALA A 36 -0.90 -14.48 -12.33
C ALA A 36 -1.44 -13.36 -11.44
N ALA A 37 -0.51 -12.58 -10.86
CA ALA A 37 -0.87 -11.44 -10.03
C ALA A 37 -1.85 -10.56 -10.82
N PRO A 38 -2.99 -10.17 -10.23
CA PRO A 38 -3.92 -9.27 -10.91
C PRO A 38 -3.14 -8.04 -11.36
N ALA A 39 -3.47 -7.54 -12.56
CA ALA A 39 -2.93 -6.27 -13.04
C ALA A 39 -3.08 -5.24 -11.92
N ASN A 40 -2.04 -4.44 -11.68
CA ASN A 40 -2.00 -3.40 -10.65
C ASN A 40 -3.03 -2.31 -11.00
N GLU A 41 -4.32 -2.59 -10.81
CA GLU A 41 -5.37 -1.60 -10.90
C GLU A 41 -5.24 -0.65 -9.72
N LYS A 42 -5.37 0.65 -10.00
CA LYS A 42 -5.34 1.66 -8.95
C LYS A 42 -6.48 1.41 -7.97
N LEU A 43 -6.23 1.71 -6.70
CA LEU A 43 -7.29 1.68 -5.70
C LEU A 43 -8.37 2.70 -6.07
N VAL A 44 -9.63 2.27 -6.13
CA VAL A 44 -10.78 3.15 -6.32
C VAL A 44 -11.36 3.50 -4.96
N VAL A 45 -11.52 4.80 -4.68
CA VAL A 45 -12.01 5.33 -3.40
C VAL A 45 -13.18 6.28 -3.63
N PHE A 46 -14.24 6.10 -2.85
CA PHE A 46 -15.38 7.03 -2.79
C PHE A 46 -15.48 7.64 -1.38
N GLY A 47 -15.57 8.97 -1.30
CA GLY A 47 -15.83 9.69 -0.06
C GLY A 47 -17.30 10.08 0.07
N ALA A 48 -17.95 9.68 1.16
CA ALA A 48 -19.32 10.08 1.49
C ALA A 48 -19.30 10.94 2.76
N TYR A 49 -19.60 12.24 2.63
CA TYR A 49 -19.56 13.19 3.74
C TYR A 49 -20.96 13.63 4.13
N ALA A 50 -21.26 13.53 5.43
CA ALA A 50 -22.57 13.94 5.95
C ALA A 50 -22.73 15.47 5.97
N THR A 51 -21.62 16.20 6.13
CA THR A 51 -21.55 17.66 6.10
C THR A 51 -20.82 18.14 4.85
N ALA A 52 -20.83 19.45 4.60
CA ALA A 52 -20.07 20.06 3.52
C ALA A 52 -18.56 19.90 3.75
N ILE A 53 -17.79 19.67 2.68
CA ILE A 53 -16.33 19.41 2.79
C ILE A 53 -15.52 20.58 3.36
N GLU A 54 -16.06 21.80 3.38
CA GLU A 54 -15.44 22.98 3.97
C GLU A 54 -15.33 22.88 5.50
N GLU A 55 -16.10 22.00 6.13
CA GLU A 55 -15.99 21.74 7.56
C GLU A 55 -14.61 21.15 7.92
N PRO A 56 -14.01 21.52 9.07
CA PRO A 56 -12.61 21.23 9.35
C PRO A 56 -12.22 19.75 9.33
N TRP A 57 -13.14 18.85 9.70
CA TRP A 57 -12.86 17.42 9.76
C TRP A 57 -12.97 16.75 8.39
N ASP A 58 -14.06 17.01 7.66
CA ASP A 58 -14.27 16.48 6.31
C ASP A 58 -13.21 17.01 5.34
N GLY A 59 -12.88 18.30 5.44
CA GLY A 59 -11.89 18.94 4.59
C GLY A 59 -10.49 18.35 4.72
N VAL A 60 -10.07 17.91 5.90
CA VAL A 60 -8.77 17.25 6.09
C VAL A 60 -8.74 15.87 5.43
N ILE A 61 -9.83 15.11 5.50
CA ILE A 61 -9.95 13.80 4.84
C ILE A 61 -9.96 13.98 3.33
N HIS A 62 -10.76 14.92 2.83
CA HIS A 62 -10.88 15.24 1.41
C HIS A 62 -9.52 15.66 0.83
N ALA A 63 -8.81 16.59 1.48
CA ALA A 63 -7.50 17.04 1.03
C ALA A 63 -6.45 15.91 0.99
N ALA A 64 -6.48 14.99 1.95
CA ALA A 64 -5.57 13.85 1.98
C ALA A 64 -5.82 12.89 0.80
N LEU A 65 -7.09 12.58 0.51
CA LEU A 65 -7.48 11.73 -0.61
C LEU A 65 -7.17 12.40 -1.96
N HIS A 66 -7.40 13.71 -2.06
CA HIS A 66 -7.08 14.47 -3.27
C HIS A 66 -5.57 14.45 -3.56
N LYS A 67 -4.73 14.65 -2.53
CA LYS A 67 -3.27 14.56 -2.68
C LYS A 67 -2.81 13.17 -3.16
N ALA A 68 -3.46 12.09 -2.70
CA ALA A 68 -3.15 10.73 -3.15
C ALA A 68 -3.59 10.49 -4.60
N MET A 69 -4.73 11.06 -5.00
CA MET A 69 -5.21 11.05 -6.39
C MET A 69 -4.26 11.83 -7.33
N GLU A 70 -3.82 13.03 -6.93
CA GLU A 70 -2.83 13.83 -7.66
C GLU A 70 -1.50 13.10 -7.86
N ALA A 71 -1.11 12.27 -6.88
CA ALA A 71 0.05 11.39 -6.95
C ALA A 71 -0.19 10.12 -7.79
N ALA A 72 -1.34 9.99 -8.46
CA ALA A 72 -1.79 8.85 -9.24
C ALA A 72 -1.83 7.51 -8.47
N ALA A 73 -1.92 7.55 -7.14
CA ALA A 73 -1.95 6.36 -6.29
C ALA A 73 -3.35 5.72 -6.19
N LEU A 74 -4.40 6.51 -6.42
CA LEU A 74 -5.79 6.09 -6.37
C LEU A 74 -6.65 6.91 -7.33
N ASP A 75 -7.84 6.42 -7.62
CA ASP A 75 -8.90 7.18 -8.30
C ASP A 75 -9.96 7.56 -7.24
N TYR A 76 -10.24 8.86 -7.08
CA TYR A 76 -11.09 9.39 -6.00
C TYR A 76 -12.27 10.17 -6.53
N THR A 77 -13.45 9.87 -6.01
CA THR A 77 -14.70 10.63 -6.23
C THR A 77 -15.40 10.84 -4.89
N TYR A 78 -16.30 11.81 -4.80
CA TYR A 78 -17.00 12.09 -3.55
C TYR A 78 -18.37 12.74 -3.75
N THR A 79 -19.18 12.65 -2.70
CA THR A 79 -20.39 13.45 -2.48
C THR A 79 -20.37 13.98 -1.06
N ASP A 80 -20.76 15.23 -0.88
CA ASP A 80 -20.84 15.90 0.42
C ASP A 80 -22.23 16.47 0.68
N ASP A 81 -22.40 17.03 1.88
CA ASP A 81 -23.68 17.56 2.37
C ASP A 81 -24.85 16.56 2.23
N ILE A 82 -24.56 15.27 2.47
CA ILE A 82 -25.57 14.20 2.38
C ILE A 82 -26.63 14.33 3.49
N GLY A 83 -26.24 14.86 4.64
CA GLY A 83 -27.07 14.92 5.83
C GLY A 83 -27.22 13.57 6.54
N TYR A 84 -28.06 13.57 7.60
CA TYR A 84 -28.22 12.44 8.53
C TYR A 84 -29.59 11.74 8.42
N ALA A 85 -30.41 12.08 7.42
CA ALA A 85 -31.79 11.63 7.29
C ALA A 85 -31.97 10.29 6.55
N GLY A 86 -30.89 9.49 6.42
CA GLY A 86 -30.90 8.19 5.74
C GLY A 86 -30.37 8.22 4.30
N ASP A 87 -30.10 9.39 3.74
CA ASP A 87 -29.53 9.54 2.39
C ASP A 87 -28.16 8.88 2.23
N MET A 88 -27.40 8.74 3.32
CA MET A 88 -26.10 8.06 3.33
C MET A 88 -26.19 6.63 2.82
N GLU A 89 -27.18 5.86 3.28
CA GLU A 89 -27.34 4.46 2.85
C GLU A 89 -27.61 4.38 1.35
N ARG A 90 -28.52 5.22 0.86
CA ARG A 90 -28.86 5.30 -0.56
C ARG A 90 -27.63 5.64 -1.41
N VAL A 91 -26.88 6.68 -1.04
CA VAL A 91 -25.69 7.11 -1.79
C VAL A 91 -24.63 6.01 -1.82
N LEU A 92 -24.37 5.35 -0.68
CA LEU A 92 -23.39 4.26 -0.62
C LEU A 92 -23.80 3.07 -1.50
N GLN A 93 -25.08 2.71 -1.49
CA GLN A 93 -25.60 1.63 -2.34
C GLN A 93 -25.50 1.98 -3.83
N GLU A 94 -25.90 3.20 -4.22
CA GLU A 94 -25.80 3.69 -5.61
C GLU A 94 -24.36 3.69 -6.12
N VAL A 95 -23.36 3.90 -5.25
CA VAL A 95 -21.95 3.84 -5.62
C VAL A 95 -21.44 2.40 -5.69
N ALA A 96 -21.87 1.53 -4.77
CA ALA A 96 -21.46 0.12 -4.75
C ALA A 96 -21.98 -0.68 -5.96
N GLU A 97 -23.08 -0.24 -6.58
CA GLU A 97 -23.69 -0.88 -7.75
C GLU A 97 -23.18 -0.37 -9.11
N LYS A 98 -22.31 0.66 -9.12
CA LYS A 98 -21.66 1.18 -10.34
C LYS A 98 -20.51 0.30 -10.80
#